data_AF-A0A1J1LU68-F1
#
_entry.id   AF-A0A1J1LU68-F1
#
_cell.length_a   1.000
_cell.length_b   1.000
_cell.length_c   1.000
_cell.angle_alpha   90.00
_cell.angle_beta   90.00
_cell.angle_gamma   90.00
#
_symmetry.space_group_name_H-M   'P 1'
#
loop_
_entity.id
_entity.type
_entity.pdbx_description
1 polymer ?
#
loop_
_entity_poly.entity_id
_entity_poly.type
_entity_poly.pdbx_seq_one_letter_code
_entity_poly.pdbx_strand_id
1 'polypeptide(L)' 'MAMYVFLGLNGYLLEVPEIEVVQIMEGLATDPETQDSLAQWLRKNSVLELM' A
#
# COMPACT_ATOMS: atom_id res chain seq x y z
N MET A 1 3.51 5.64 6.54
CA MET A 1 2.97 5.33 7.89
C MET A 1 1.44 5.28 7.94
N ALA A 2 0.69 6.33 7.57
CA ALA A 2 -0.79 6.32 7.67
C ALA A 2 -1.47 5.15 6.93
N MET A 3 -1.02 4.83 5.71
CA MET A 3 -1.52 3.68 4.95
C MET A 3 -1.27 2.34 5.66
N TYR A 4 -0.07 2.12 6.17
CA TYR A 4 0.29 0.87 6.85
C TYR A 4 -0.60 0.63 8.09
N VAL A 5 -0.83 1.70 8.87
CA VAL A 5 -1.75 1.67 10.02
C VAL A 5 -3.18 1.41 9.58
N PHE A 6 -3.67 2.09 8.52
CA PHE A 6 -5.01 1.86 7.99
C PHE A 6 -5.22 0.40 7.57
N LEU A 7 -4.28 -0.19 6.83
CA LEU A 7 -4.37 -1.59 6.41
C LEU A 7 -4.38 -2.53 7.62
N GLY A 8 -3.45 -2.36 8.55
CA GLY A 8 -3.38 -3.20 9.75
C GLY A 8 -4.64 -3.14 10.61
N LEU A 9 -5.24 -1.95 10.78
CA LEU A 9 -6.52 -1.79 11.48
C LEU A 9 -7.70 -2.50 10.78
N ASN A 10 -7.57 -2.78 9.49
CA ASN A 10 -8.57 -3.50 8.70
C ASN A 10 -8.18 -4.97 8.42
N GLY A 11 -7.15 -5.49 9.12
CA GLY A 11 -6.71 -6.89 8.97
C GLY A 11 -5.97 -7.18 7.67
N TYR A 12 -5.40 -6.15 7.03
CA TYR A 12 -4.60 -6.31 5.82
C TYR A 12 -3.10 -6.17 6.12
N LEU A 13 -2.31 -7.04 5.49
CA LEU A 13 -0.86 -7.00 5.51
C LEU A 13 -0.32 -6.79 4.10
N LEU A 14 0.71 -5.95 3.95
CA LEU A 14 1.44 -5.81 2.69
C LEU A 14 2.51 -6.91 2.56
N GLU A 15 2.43 -7.73 1.51
CA GLU A 15 3.40 -8.80 1.21
C GLU A 15 4.43 -8.34 0.18
N VAL A 16 5.07 -7.22 0.45
CA VAL A 16 6.11 -6.65 -0.41
C VAL A 16 7.27 -6.07 0.41
N PRO A 17 8.48 -5.99 -0.16
CA PRO A 17 9.58 -5.26 0.43
C PRO A 17 9.21 -3.81 0.75
N GLU A 18 9.73 -3.28 1.86
CA GLU A 18 9.47 -1.89 2.27
C GLU A 18 9.89 -0.87 1.20
N ILE A 19 10.94 -1.17 0.42
CA ILE A 19 11.38 -0.29 -0.67
C ILE A 19 10.30 -0.05 -1.74
N GLU A 20 9.47 -1.06 -2.02
CA GLU A 20 8.37 -0.92 -2.99
C GLU A 20 7.26 -0.03 -2.44
N VAL A 21 7.01 -0.10 -1.12
CA VAL A 21 6.08 0.79 -0.42
C VAL A 21 6.57 2.24 -0.49
N VAL A 22 7.88 2.47 -0.32
CA VAL A 22 8.46 3.82 -0.44
C VAL A 22 8.28 4.35 -1.87
N GLN A 23 8.61 3.54 -2.87
CA GLN A 23 8.52 3.95 -4.28
C GLN A 23 7.09 4.34 -4.70
N ILE A 24 6.07 3.56 -4.33
CA ILE A 24 4.68 3.89 -4.67
C ILE A 24 4.22 5.17 -3.96
N MET A 25 4.69 5.39 -2.73
CA MET A 25 4.35 6.59 -1.95
C MET A 25 5.05 7.85 -2.46
N GLU A 26 6.31 7.75 -2.86
CA GLU A 26 7.03 8.84 -3.50
C GLU A 26 6.42 9.18 -4.87
N GLY A 27 6.04 8.16 -5.65
CA GLY A 27 5.30 8.34 -6.90
C GLY A 27 3.97 9.06 -6.70
N LEU A 28 3.24 8.76 -5.62
CA LEU A 28 1.99 9.46 -5.31
C LEU A 28 2.25 10.92 -4.89
N ALA A 29 3.33 11.16 -4.16
CA ALA A 29 3.68 12.50 -3.67
C ALA A 29 4.28 13.42 -4.75
N THR A 30 4.77 12.85 -5.86
CA THR A 30 5.44 13.59 -6.94
C THR A 30 4.63 13.64 -8.24
N ASP A 31 3.42 13.05 -8.25
CA ASP A 31 2.46 12.94 -9.37
C ASP A 31 2.68 11.83 -10.46
N PRO A 32 3.73 10.99 -10.46
CA PRO A 32 3.78 9.77 -11.30
C PRO A 32 2.69 8.74 -11.00
N GLU A 33 2.21 8.67 -9.75
CA GLU A 33 1.14 7.75 -9.34
C GLU A 33 -0.12 8.53 -8.94
N THR A 34 -1.26 7.86 -9.09
CA THR A 34 -2.58 8.39 -8.76
C THR A 34 -3.18 7.62 -7.60
N GLN A 35 -4.28 8.14 -7.03
CA GLN A 35 -5.04 7.37 -6.04
C GLN A 35 -5.58 6.05 -6.62
N ASP A 36 -5.95 6.04 -7.89
CA ASP A 36 -6.45 4.83 -8.57
C ASP A 36 -5.35 3.79 -8.75
N SER A 37 -4.16 4.20 -9.19
CA SER A 37 -3.02 3.28 -9.34
C SER A 37 -2.54 2.77 -7.97
N LEU A 38 -2.53 3.62 -6.94
CA LEU A 38 -2.28 3.19 -5.58
C LEU A 38 -3.32 2.16 -5.11
N ALA A 39 -4.62 2.40 -5.33
CA ALA A 39 -5.67 1.48 -4.92
C ALA A 39 -5.54 0.11 -5.59
N GLN A 40 -5.19 0.08 -6.89
CA GLN A 40 -4.91 -1.16 -7.61
C GLN A 40 -3.66 -1.87 -7.06
N TRP A 41 -2.61 -1.12 -6.77
CA TRP A 41 -1.38 -1.65 -6.18
C TRP A 41 -1.64 -2.26 -4.79
N LEU A 42 -2.40 -1.57 -3.93
CA LEU A 42 -2.77 -2.08 -2.61
C LEU A 42 -3.57 -3.37 -2.74
N ARG A 43 -4.60 -3.40 -3.59
CA ARG A 43 -5.41 -4.61 -3.81
C ARG A 43 -4.57 -5.81 -4.26
N LYS A 44 -3.53 -5.58 -5.06
CA LYS A 44 -2.65 -6.64 -5.58
C LYS A 44 -1.67 -7.14 -4.51
N ASN A 45 -1.17 -6.25 -3.66
CA ASN A 45 -0.04 -6.51 -2.78
C ASN A 45 -0.42 -6.63 -1.30
N SER A 46 -1.70 -6.45 -0.97
CA SER A 46 -2.23 -6.72 0.37
C SER A 46 -2.95 -8.06 0.44
N VAL A 47 -2.69 -8.82 1.49
CA VAL A 47 -3.44 -10.03 1.83
C VAL A 47 -4.30 -9.77 3.07
N LEU A 48 -5.45 -10.44 3.13
CA LEU A 48 -6.23 -10.49 4.36
C LEU A 48 -5.52 -11.42 5.34
N GLU A 49 -5.10 -10.87 6.47
CA GLU A 49 -4.58 -11.64 7.58
C GLU A 49 -5.76 -12.34 8.27
N LEU A 50 -5.95 -13.62 7.94
CA LEU A 50 -6.85 -14.49 8.70
C LEU A 50 -6.16 -14.78 10.03
N MET A 51 -6.63 -14.14 11.11
CA MET A 51 -6.33 -14.58 12.47
C MET A 51 -6.85 -16.00 12.71
#